data_AF-A0A2V7INZ8-F1
#
_entry.id   AF-A0A2V7INZ8-F1
#
_cell.length_a   1.000
_cell.length_b   1.000
_cell.length_c   1.000
_cell.angle_alpha   90.00
_cell.angle_beta   90.00
_cell.angle_gamma   90.00
#
_symmetry.space_group_name_H-M   'P 1'
#
loop_
_entity.id
_entity.type
_entity.pdbx_description
1 polymer ?
#
loop_
_entity_poly.entity_id
_entity_poly.type
_entity_poly.pdbx_seq_one_letter_code
_entity_poly.pdbx_strand_id
1 'polypeptide(L)'
;EFISISAFLLFATQIIFFVNFWWSLFKGEKAPLNPWHDNGLEWTLPSPAPHGNWVTPPTVYRGPYEFSVPGVSEDYLPQNRKLPTDREPALAPAHGD
;
A
#
# COMPACT_ATOMS: atom_id res chain seq x y z
N GLU A 1 16.10 -1.41 39.85
CA GLU A 1 16.36 -0.01 39.44
C GLU A 1 16.46 0.15 37.92
N PHE A 2 17.43 -0.49 37.25
CA PHE A 2 17.59 -0.43 35.78
C PHE A 2 16.29 -0.66 35.00
N ILE A 3 15.60 -1.78 35.25
CA ILE A 3 14.35 -2.13 34.56
C ILE A 3 13.27 -1.06 34.74
N SER A 4 13.15 -0.48 35.93
CA SER A 4 12.18 0.58 36.20
C SER A 4 12.50 1.86 35.42
N ILE A 5 13.78 2.25 35.35
CA ILE A 5 14.23 3.39 34.54
C ILE A 5 13.94 3.13 33.06
N SER A 6 14.28 1.94 32.54
CA SER A 6 13.99 1.55 31.16
C SER A 6 12.50 1.58 30.84
N ALA A 7 11.64 1.14 31.77
CA ALA A 7 10.19 1.17 31.58
C ALA A 7 9.65 2.59 31.50
N PHE A 8 10.12 3.51 32.35
CA PHE A 8 9.73 4.92 32.26
C PHE A 8 10.24 5.59 30.99
N LEU A 9 11.46 5.26 30.54
CA LEU A 9 11.98 5.75 29.26
C LEU A 9 11.14 5.25 28.08
N LEU A 10 10.78 3.96 28.06
CA LEU A 10 9.90 3.38 27.04
C LEU A 10 8.52 4.05 27.03
N PHE A 11 7.97 4.40 28.20
CA PHE A 11 6.73 5.16 28.28
C PHE A 11 6.91 6.58 27.72
N ALA A 12 8.00 7.26 28.09
CA ALA A 12 8.28 8.61 27.62
C ALA A 12 8.47 8.69 26.09
N THR A 13 9.05 7.67 25.44
CA THR A 13 9.18 7.66 23.97
C THR A 13 7.84 7.61 23.24
N GLN A 14 6.78 7.09 23.87
CA GLN A 14 5.43 7.12 23.29
C GLN A 14 4.93 8.56 23.05
N ILE A 15 5.41 9.55 23.81
CA ILE A 15 5.06 10.97 23.61
C ILE A 15 5.48 11.43 22.21
N ILE A 16 6.63 10.96 21.70
CA ILE A 16 7.10 11.28 20.34
C ILE A 16 6.11 10.75 19.30
N PHE A 17 5.62 9.53 19.48
CA PHE A 17 4.59 8.94 18.62
C PHE A 17 3.28 9.75 18.68
N PHE A 18 2.78 10.12 19.86
CA PHE A 18 1.55 10.91 19.98
C PHE A 18 1.67 12.27 19.30
N VAL A 19 2.80 12.96 19.50
CA VAL A 19 3.06 14.25 18.83
C VAL A 19 3.07 14.06 17.32
N ASN A 20 3.75 13.04 16.79
CA ASN A 20 3.80 12.76 15.36
C ASN A 20 2.42 12.38 14.80
N PHE A 21 1.66 11.54 15.50
CA PHE A 21 0.33 11.09 15.08
C PHE A 21 -0.63 12.28 14.95
N TRP A 22 -0.75 13.10 16.00
CA TRP A 22 -1.67 14.24 15.99
C TRP A 22 -1.23 15.33 15.01
N TRP A 23 0.08 15.58 14.90
CA TRP A 23 0.59 16.51 13.89
C TRP A 23 0.28 16.03 12.48
N SER A 24 0.55 14.76 12.18
CA SER A 24 0.29 14.17 10.86
C SER A 24 -1.20 14.18 10.51
N LEU A 25 -2.07 13.92 11.48
CA LEU A 25 -3.52 13.89 11.29
C LEU A 25 -4.09 15.27 10.87
N PHE A 26 -3.60 16.35 11.49
CA PHE A 26 -4.17 17.68 11.28
C PHE A 26 -3.37 18.59 10.35
N LYS A 27 -2.05 18.40 10.26
CA LYS A 27 -1.13 19.30 9.53
C LYS A 27 -0.16 18.57 8.59
N GLY A 28 -0.19 17.23 8.56
CA GLY A 28 0.67 16.45 7.67
C GLY A 28 0.34 16.64 6.20
N GLU A 29 1.34 16.44 5.34
CA GLU A 29 1.13 16.39 3.89
C GLU A 29 0.25 15.20 3.51
N LYS A 30 -0.57 15.36 2.46
CA LYS A 30 -1.37 14.25 1.94
C LYS A 30 -0.43 13.28 1.21
N ALA A 31 -0.45 12.03 1.64
CA ALA A 31 0.29 10.99 0.95
C ALA A 31 -0.22 10.82 -0.49
N PRO A 32 0.66 10.59 -1.48
CA PRO A 32 0.25 10.09 -2.78
C PRO A 32 -0.40 8.70 -2.63
N LEU A 33 -1.03 8.22 -3.70
CA LEU A 33 -1.74 6.93 -3.68
C LEU A 33 -0.85 5.75 -3.25
N ASN A 34 0.39 5.73 -3.76
CA ASN A 34 1.38 4.71 -3.45
C ASN A 34 2.73 5.38 -3.11
N PRO A 35 2.94 5.82 -1.86
CA PRO A 35 4.18 6.48 -1.45
C PRO A 35 5.37 5.52 -1.33
N TRP A 36 5.11 4.21 -1.26
CA TRP A 36 6.13 3.19 -1.00
C TRP A 36 6.52 2.38 -2.22
N HIS A 37 5.88 2.64 -3.36
CA HIS A 37 6.09 1.85 -4.57
C HIS A 37 5.87 0.35 -4.34
N ASP A 38 4.85 -0.01 -3.57
CA ASP A 38 4.47 -1.40 -3.36
C ASP A 38 3.58 -1.90 -4.51
N ASN A 39 3.55 -3.21 -4.71
CA ASN A 39 2.91 -3.83 -5.88
C ASN A 39 1.47 -4.29 -5.64
N GLY A 40 1.04 -4.39 -4.38
CA GLY A 40 -0.27 -4.87 -3.99
C GLY A 40 -1.42 -4.00 -4.49
N LEU A 41 -2.58 -4.63 -4.72
CA LEU A 41 -3.77 -3.93 -5.21
C LEU A 41 -4.29 -2.86 -4.23
N GLU A 42 -3.99 -2.97 -2.94
CA GLU A 42 -4.34 -1.95 -1.94
C GLU A 42 -3.73 -0.59 -2.28
N TRP A 43 -2.60 -0.55 -3.00
CA TRP A 43 -1.95 0.69 -3.46
C TRP A 43 -2.54 1.25 -4.75
N THR A 44 -3.66 0.69 -5.18
CA THR A 44 -4.52 1.22 -6.26
C THR A 44 -5.81 1.80 -5.71
N LEU A 45 -6.06 1.62 -4.40
CA LEU A 45 -7.27 2.00 -3.70
C LEU A 45 -7.18 3.46 -3.26
N PRO A 46 -8.09 4.35 -3.69
CA PRO A 46 -8.08 5.73 -3.22
C PRO A 46 -8.33 5.78 -1.71
N SER A 47 -7.78 6.79 -1.04
CA SER A 47 -7.98 7.02 0.39
C SER A 47 -8.82 8.29 0.61
N PRO A 48 -10.01 8.19 1.25
CA PRO A 48 -10.63 6.98 1.79
C PRO A 48 -11.20 6.05 0.70
N ALA A 49 -11.23 4.76 0.99
CA ALA A 49 -11.74 3.75 0.06
C ALA A 49 -13.27 3.87 -0.13
N PRO A 50 -13.79 3.72 -1.35
CA PRO A 50 -15.22 3.67 -1.59
C PRO A 50 -15.81 2.35 -1.07
N HIS A 51 -17.13 2.34 -0.89
CA HIS A 51 -17.84 1.11 -0.51
C HIS A 51 -17.67 0.05 -1.60
N GLY A 52 -17.26 -1.17 -1.22
CA GLY A 52 -16.91 -2.24 -2.16
C GLY A 52 -15.47 -2.18 -2.69
N ASN A 53 -14.62 -1.32 -2.12
CA ASN A 53 -13.21 -1.11 -2.44
C ASN A 53 -12.97 -0.49 -3.83
N TRP A 54 -13.40 -1.12 -4.91
CA TRP A 54 -13.21 -0.59 -6.28
C TRP A 54 -14.55 -0.41 -6.99
N VAL A 55 -14.66 0.65 -7.79
CA VAL A 55 -15.80 0.84 -8.71
C VAL A 55 -15.79 -0.25 -9.79
N THR A 56 -14.61 -0.54 -10.31
CA THR A 56 -14.36 -1.64 -11.25
C THR A 56 -13.23 -2.50 -10.68
N PRO A 57 -13.40 -3.82 -10.52
CA PRO A 57 -12.33 -4.69 -10.03
C PRO A 57 -11.07 -4.55 -10.89
N PRO A 58 -9.89 -4.33 -10.27
CA PRO A 58 -8.66 -4.22 -11.02
C PRO A 58 -8.25 -5.58 -11.59
N THR A 59 -7.73 -5.56 -12.81
CA THR A 59 -7.14 -6.74 -13.44
C THR A 59 -5.78 -7.04 -12.82
N VAL A 60 -5.52 -8.32 -12.53
CA VAL A 60 -4.22 -8.80 -12.04
C VAL A 60 -3.45 -9.47 -13.17
N TYR A 61 -2.26 -8.98 -13.46
CA TYR A 61 -1.37 -9.53 -14.50
C TYR A 61 -0.25 -10.41 -13.92
N ARG A 62 0.07 -10.25 -12.63
CA ARG A 62 1.23 -10.90 -11.97
C ARG A 62 1.11 -10.97 -10.45
N GLY A 63 2.10 -11.58 -9.80
CA GLY A 63 2.17 -11.69 -8.34
C GLY A 63 2.53 -10.37 -7.63
N PRO A 64 2.34 -10.29 -6.30
CA PRO A 64 2.61 -9.08 -5.52
C PRO A 64 4.10 -8.85 -5.19
N TYR A 65 5.00 -9.76 -5.57
CA TYR A 65 6.42 -9.70 -5.22
C TYR A 65 7.34 -9.42 -6.42
N GLU A 66 6.78 -8.83 -7.48
CA GLU A 66 7.49 -8.54 -8.72
C GLU A 66 8.32 -7.26 -8.56
N PHE A 67 9.48 -7.42 -7.92
CA PHE A 67 10.48 -6.37 -7.74
C PHE A 67 11.70 -6.64 -8.62
N SER A 68 12.39 -5.57 -9.04
CA SER A 68 13.59 -5.62 -9.90
C SER A 68 13.43 -6.51 -11.15
N VAL A 69 12.24 -6.51 -11.77
CA VAL A 69 11.93 -7.40 -12.91
C VAL A 69 12.78 -7.00 -14.13
N PRO A 70 13.50 -7.95 -14.75
CA PRO A 70 14.28 -7.64 -15.96
C PRO A 70 13.42 -7.05 -17.07
N GLY A 71 13.86 -5.93 -17.64
CA GLY A 71 13.13 -5.22 -18.71
C GLY A 71 12.13 -4.17 -18.22
N VAL A 72 11.99 -3.99 -16.90
CA VAL A 72 11.27 -2.86 -16.29
C VAL A 72 12.30 -1.92 -15.66
N SER A 73 12.20 -0.62 -15.95
CA SER A 73 13.12 0.40 -15.42
C SER A 73 12.91 0.67 -13.93
N GLU A 74 11.67 0.56 -13.47
CA GLU A 74 11.31 0.75 -12.08
C GLU A 74 11.60 -0.51 -11.26
N ASP A 75 11.95 -0.33 -9.98
CA ASP A 75 12.19 -1.45 -9.07
C ASP A 75 10.90 -2.21 -8.71
N TYR A 76 9.73 -1.63 -8.99
CA TYR A 76 8.44 -2.20 -8.63
C TYR A 76 7.55 -2.30 -9.86
N LEU A 77 6.78 -3.38 -9.92
CA LEU A 77 5.87 -3.68 -11.01
C LEU A 77 4.48 -4.05 -10.44
N PRO A 78 3.60 -3.06 -10.23
CA PRO A 78 2.29 -3.28 -9.62
C PRO A 78 1.45 -4.32 -10.32
N GLN A 79 0.65 -5.07 -9.56
CA GLN A 79 -0.16 -6.19 -10.08
C GLN A 79 -1.12 -5.78 -11.21
N ASN A 80 -1.56 -4.52 -11.21
CA ASN A 80 -2.53 -3.97 -12.17
C ASN A 80 -1.92 -3.21 -13.36
N ARG A 81 -0.58 -3.09 -13.44
CA ARG A 81 0.09 -2.47 -14.59
C ARG A 81 0.24 -3.47 -15.73
N LYS A 82 -0.40 -3.27 -16.88
CA LYS A 82 -0.22 -4.16 -18.04
C LYS A 82 1.13 -3.92 -18.73
N LEU A 83 1.88 -4.98 -19.00
CA LEU A 83 3.07 -4.99 -19.86
C LEU A 83 2.75 -5.60 -21.23
N PRO A 84 3.51 -5.27 -22.28
CA PRO A 84 3.32 -5.86 -23.62
C PRO A 84 3.48 -7.38 -23.68
N THR A 85 4.24 -7.96 -22.73
CA THR A 85 4.49 -9.40 -22.62
C THR A 85 3.41 -10.16 -21.86
N ASP A 86 2.50 -9.45 -21.19
CA ASP A 86 1.44 -10.09 -20.41
C ASP A 86 0.40 -10.72 -21.34
N ARG A 87 -0.12 -11.87 -20.91
CA ARG A 87 -1.26 -12.50 -21.57
C ARG A 87 -2.51 -11.68 -21.27
N GLU A 88 -3.50 -11.78 -22.16
CA GLU A 88 -4.82 -11.27 -21.83
C GLU A 88 -5.34 -11.98 -20.57
N PRO A 89 -5.98 -11.24 -19.65
CA PRO A 89 -6.51 -11.83 -18.44
C PRO A 89 -7.53 -12.90 -18.80
N ALA A 90 -7.58 -13.96 -17.99
CA ALA A 90 -8.72 -14.86 -18.06
C ALA A 90 -10.00 -14.05 -17.84
N LEU A 91 -11.02 -14.27 -18.67
CA LEU A 91 -12.33 -13.71 -18.42
C LEU A 91 -12.76 -14.19 -17.04
N ALA A 92 -13.09 -13.24 -16.16
CA ALA A 92 -13.75 -13.59 -14.92
C ALA A 92 -15.02 -14.39 -15.28
N PRO A 93 -15.33 -15.48 -14.57
CA PRO A 93 -16.63 -16.13 -14.76
C PRO A 93 -17.69 -15.04 -14.61
N ALA A 94 -18.59 -14.94 -15.59
CA ALA A 94 -19.71 -14.00 -15.48
C ALA A 94 -20.39 -14.29 -14.14
N HIS A 95 -20.48 -13.28 -13.29
CA HIS A 95 -21.26 -13.40 -12.07
C HIS A 95 -22.68 -13.72 -12.56
N GLY A 96 -23.11 -14.98 -12.38
CA GLY A 96 -24.46 -15.38 -12.71
C GLY A 96 -25.38 -14.59 -11.79
N ASP A 97 -26.27 -13.82 -12.39
CA ASP A 97 -27.43 -13.24 -11.71
C ASP A 97 -28.33 -14.36 -11.13
#